data_AF-A0A0P6Y1R7-F1
#
_entry.id   AF-A0A0P6Y1R7-F1
#
_cell.length_a   1.000
_cell.length_b   1.000
_cell.length_c   1.000
_cell.angle_alpha   90.00
_cell.angle_beta   90.00
_cell.angle_gamma   90.00
#
_symmetry.space_group_name_H-M   'P 1'
#
loop_
_entity.id
_entity.type
_entity.pdbx_description
1 polymer ?
#
loop_
_entity_poly.entity_id
_entity_poly.type
_entity_poly.pdbx_seq_one_letter_code
_entity_poly.pdbx_strand_id
1 'polypeptide(L)'
;MNVYEDKYLRDKISRIIARQKEGKVVIAAYKDGSGLPTREDLGQWLARAAYPYDYAVGSAGFLNYDSELGAYLYTAKPGVKQPEVISHYQPLSLAEAELIVQQRMARIHAGDTAVTFSGVHTWKGMYEILREINEELARVNAGIVVWKITPREGSGQEPAKRLFTGAVPRLRNGQAMGHVTGYAFDDDHALAYMGLVGYKTSLESLRITLMTGKSLQMIQDGVGDHTLIPTDKYEQAWQAMPEYTSHHAAFVSRLATPGKWEPEDLVAYLLVFRDVSDPSAELIRLFTERLKEALEIPILDAWASVLWEQASDCKYVQKMNVGGDCTLGAKIDLQADWQELLSNLLAEKVIALTA
;
A
#
# COMPACT_ATOMS: atom_id res chain seq x y z
N MET A 1 15.48 -0.52 9.49
CA MET A 1 15.06 0.86 9.81
C MET A 1 15.80 1.31 11.06
N ASN A 2 16.25 2.58 11.13
CA ASN A 2 16.96 3.11 12.30
C ASN A 2 15.99 3.82 13.26
N VAL A 3 16.40 3.96 14.52
CA VAL A 3 15.69 4.79 15.52
C VAL A 3 15.62 6.22 15.01
N TYR A 4 14.45 6.84 15.17
CA TYR A 4 14.23 8.24 14.84
C TYR A 4 13.83 9.03 16.08
N GLU A 5 14.47 10.19 16.27
CA GLU A 5 14.22 11.10 17.38
C GLU A 5 14.03 12.53 16.85
N ASP A 6 12.88 13.12 17.14
CA ASP A 6 12.64 14.55 16.92
C ASP A 6 12.91 15.31 18.23
N LYS A 7 14.17 15.68 18.42
CA LYS A 7 14.63 16.41 19.62
C LYS A 7 14.01 17.80 19.70
N TYR A 8 13.79 18.46 18.56
CA TYR A 8 13.18 19.77 18.51
C TYR A 8 11.72 19.71 18.98
N LEU A 9 10.95 18.73 18.48
CA LEU A 9 9.59 18.48 18.93
C LEU A 9 9.57 18.16 20.43
N ARG A 10 10.44 17.26 20.91
CA ARG A 10 10.54 16.90 22.33
C ARG A 10 10.75 18.15 23.21
N ASP A 11 11.72 18.99 22.87
CA ASP A 11 12.09 20.14 23.69
C ASP A 11 11.01 21.24 23.63
N LYS A 12 10.34 21.40 22.48
CA LYS A 12 9.17 22.28 22.34
C LYS A 12 8.00 21.82 23.21
N ILE A 13 7.61 20.56 23.11
CA ILE A 13 6.49 20.00 23.89
C ILE A 13 6.81 20.00 25.38
N SER A 14 8.05 19.74 25.78
CA SER A 14 8.46 19.78 27.19
C SER A 14 8.19 21.16 27.82
N ARG A 15 8.47 22.24 27.09
CA ARG A 15 8.16 23.62 27.53
C ARG A 15 6.65 23.86 27.63
N ILE A 16 5.87 23.37 26.68
CA ILE A 16 4.40 23.47 26.70
C ILE A 16 3.84 22.74 27.93
N ILE A 17 4.30 21.51 28.18
CA ILE A 17 3.86 20.70 29.34
C ILE A 17 4.18 21.41 30.65
N ALA A 18 5.35 22.05 30.77
CA ALA A 18 5.69 22.83 31.96
C ALA A 18 4.66 23.94 32.25
N ARG A 19 4.23 24.67 31.21
CA ARG A 19 3.21 25.71 31.33
C ARG A 19 1.82 25.14 31.63
N GLN A 20 1.48 23.98 31.05
CA GLN A 20 0.23 23.30 31.38
C GLN A 20 0.17 22.83 32.84
N LYS A 21 1.31 22.40 33.41
CA LYS A 21 1.42 22.06 34.85
C LYS A 21 1.22 23.26 35.77
N GLU A 22 1.50 24.47 35.30
CA GLU A 22 1.15 25.74 35.98
C GLU A 22 -0.34 26.09 35.85
N GLY A 23 -1.16 25.24 35.24
CA GLY A 23 -2.59 25.46 34.98
C GLY A 23 -2.86 26.37 33.79
N LYS A 24 -1.88 26.64 32.92
CA LYS A 24 -2.07 27.45 31.72
C LYS A 24 -2.65 26.61 30.57
N VAL A 25 -3.58 27.20 29.83
CA VAL A 25 -4.10 26.62 28.60
C VAL A 25 -3.31 27.20 27.43
N VAL A 26 -2.60 26.34 26.70
CA VAL A 26 -1.74 26.72 25.58
C VAL A 26 -2.45 26.43 24.25
N ILE A 27 -2.45 27.39 23.34
CA ILE A 27 -3.07 27.34 22.01
C ILE A 27 -2.00 27.60 20.95
N ALA A 28 -1.87 26.71 19.96
CA ALA A 28 -0.91 26.87 18.89
C ALA A 28 -1.27 28.07 17.99
N ALA A 29 -0.24 28.82 17.58
CA ALA A 29 -0.43 29.94 16.66
C ALA A 29 -0.89 29.47 15.27
N TYR A 30 -0.43 28.31 14.82
CA TYR A 30 -0.79 27.67 13.56
C TYR A 30 -0.61 26.16 13.72
N LYS A 31 -1.09 25.36 12.75
CA LYS A 31 -0.88 23.92 12.75
C LYS A 31 0.61 23.62 12.58
N ASP A 32 1.24 23.17 13.65
CA ASP A 32 2.70 23.07 13.77
C ASP A 32 3.20 21.71 14.26
N GLY A 33 2.32 20.70 14.24
CA GLY A 33 2.62 19.34 14.69
C GLY A 33 2.72 19.17 16.20
N SER A 34 2.43 20.20 17.01
CA SER A 34 2.52 20.10 18.48
C SER A 34 1.38 19.31 19.14
N GLY A 35 0.33 18.98 18.39
CA GLY A 35 -0.89 18.36 18.92
C GLY A 35 -1.77 19.30 19.75
N LEU A 36 -1.37 20.57 19.90
CA LEU A 36 -2.20 21.59 20.54
C LEU A 36 -3.34 22.03 19.62
N PRO A 37 -4.48 22.42 20.19
CA PRO A 37 -5.50 23.13 19.44
C PRO A 37 -4.96 24.46 18.91
N THR A 38 -5.38 24.82 17.71
CA THR A 38 -5.00 26.05 17.02
C THR A 38 -6.00 27.17 17.29
N ARG A 39 -5.65 28.38 16.84
CA ARG A 39 -6.56 29.52 16.82
C ARG A 39 -7.86 29.25 16.05
N GLU A 40 -7.79 28.45 14.99
CA GLU A 40 -8.95 28.10 14.16
C GLU A 40 -9.92 27.18 14.91
N ASP A 41 -9.38 26.26 15.72
CA ASP A 41 -10.17 25.30 16.52
C ASP A 41 -11.00 25.97 17.63
N LEU A 42 -10.69 27.23 17.98
CA LEU A 42 -11.51 28.01 18.91
C LEU A 42 -12.90 28.32 18.34
N GLY A 43 -13.08 28.27 17.01
CA GLY A 43 -14.38 28.46 16.34
C GLY A 43 -15.02 29.82 16.60
N GLN A 44 -14.25 30.80 17.06
CA GLN A 44 -14.72 32.15 17.38
C GLN A 44 -13.90 33.21 16.68
N TRP A 45 -14.55 34.33 16.37
CA TRP A 45 -13.88 35.49 15.81
C TRP A 45 -12.83 36.04 16.79
N LEU A 46 -11.62 36.27 16.28
CA LEU A 46 -10.53 36.87 17.03
C LEU A 46 -10.47 38.38 16.74
N ALA A 47 -10.78 39.18 17.75
CA ALA A 47 -10.65 40.64 17.68
C ALA A 47 -9.41 41.09 18.46
N ARG A 48 -8.78 42.21 18.05
CA ARG A 48 -7.71 42.82 18.84
C ARG A 48 -8.27 43.24 20.20
N ALA A 49 -7.62 42.83 21.28
CA ALA A 49 -8.05 43.16 22.64
C ALA A 49 -7.40 44.46 23.16
N ALA A 50 -7.96 44.98 24.24
CA ALA A 50 -7.32 46.04 25.02
C ALA A 50 -6.18 45.45 25.87
N TYR A 51 -5.15 46.25 26.10
CA TYR A 51 -4.06 45.90 27.02
C TYR A 51 -4.63 45.43 28.38
N PRO A 52 -4.13 44.33 28.97
CA PRO A 52 -2.87 43.62 28.67
C PRO A 52 -2.99 42.45 27.69
N TYR A 53 -4.06 42.35 26.91
CA TYR A 53 -4.30 41.20 26.03
C TYR A 53 -4.05 41.48 24.55
N ASP A 54 -3.61 40.47 23.80
CA ASP A 54 -3.39 40.61 22.36
C ASP A 54 -4.70 40.44 21.58
N TYR A 55 -5.43 39.35 21.84
CA TYR A 55 -6.68 39.04 21.16
C TYR A 55 -7.79 38.63 22.13
N ALA A 56 -9.02 39.03 21.81
CA ALA A 56 -10.24 38.56 22.43
C ALA A 56 -10.82 37.42 21.59
N VAL A 57 -11.17 36.32 22.26
CA VAL A 57 -11.84 35.15 21.66
C VAL A 57 -13.33 35.30 21.91
N GLY A 58 -14.02 35.96 20.97
CA GLY A 58 -15.43 36.34 21.13
C GLY A 58 -15.70 36.98 22.51
N SER A 59 -16.63 36.40 23.26
CA SER A 59 -16.91 36.76 24.66
C SER A 59 -16.27 35.81 25.69
N ALA A 60 -15.63 34.74 25.23
CA ALA A 60 -15.25 33.61 26.08
C ALA A 60 -13.93 33.79 26.83
N GLY A 61 -12.98 34.55 26.28
CA GLY A 61 -11.67 34.75 26.91
C GLY A 61 -10.69 35.57 26.08
N PHE A 62 -9.41 35.48 26.43
CA PHE A 62 -8.33 36.25 25.82
C PHE A 62 -7.13 35.37 25.47
N LEU A 63 -6.35 35.79 24.48
CA LEU A 63 -5.09 35.18 24.06
C LEU A 63 -3.94 36.17 24.22
N ASN A 64 -2.84 35.72 24.82
CA ASN A 64 -1.57 36.44 24.89
C ASN A 64 -0.47 35.61 24.27
N TYR A 65 0.29 36.19 23.35
CA TYR A 65 1.40 35.52 22.70
C TYR A 65 2.56 35.36 23.67
N ASP A 66 3.02 34.12 23.82
CA ASP A 66 4.23 33.76 24.53
C ASP A 66 5.32 33.47 23.49
N SER A 67 6.30 34.38 23.38
CA SER A 67 7.38 34.28 22.41
C SER A 67 8.37 33.14 22.71
N GLU A 68 8.47 32.69 23.97
CA GLU A 68 9.32 31.57 24.35
C GLU A 68 8.75 30.24 23.85
N LEU A 69 7.41 30.11 23.90
CA LEU A 69 6.69 28.95 23.37
C LEU A 69 6.43 29.04 21.88
N GLY A 70 6.38 30.25 21.33
CA GLY A 70 5.85 30.51 19.98
C GLY A 70 4.35 30.22 19.86
N ALA A 71 3.60 30.32 20.97
CA ALA A 71 2.20 29.93 21.09
C ALA A 71 1.42 30.97 21.92
N TYR A 72 0.11 30.84 21.99
CA TYR A 72 -0.74 31.71 22.80
C TYR A 72 -1.11 31.06 24.13
N LEU A 73 -1.18 31.86 25.19
CA LEU A 73 -1.79 31.48 26.46
C LEU A 73 -3.25 31.95 26.47
N TYR A 74 -4.16 31.03 26.70
CA TYR A 74 -5.59 31.30 26.81
C TYR A 74 -5.98 31.60 28.26
N THR A 75 -6.69 32.71 28.44
CA THR A 75 -7.28 33.12 29.72
C THR A 75 -8.80 33.12 29.60
N ALA A 76 -9.45 32.18 30.28
CA ALA A 76 -10.91 32.07 30.28
C ALA A 76 -11.56 33.23 31.04
N LYS A 77 -12.67 33.75 30.50
CA LYS A 77 -13.51 34.73 31.20
C LYS A 77 -14.49 33.99 32.13
N PRO A 78 -14.54 34.32 33.44
CA PRO A 78 -15.44 33.66 34.38
C PRO A 78 -16.92 33.80 33.98
N GLY A 79 -17.69 32.73 34.17
CA GLY A 79 -19.14 32.73 33.96
C GLY A 79 -19.61 32.72 32.51
N VAL A 80 -18.70 32.61 31.54
CA VAL A 80 -19.03 32.55 30.10
C VAL A 80 -18.83 31.14 29.56
N LYS A 81 -19.71 30.71 28.66
CA LYS A 81 -19.58 29.44 27.93
C LYS A 81 -18.27 29.43 27.12
N GLN A 82 -17.44 28.43 27.39
CA GLN A 82 -16.14 28.27 26.75
C GLN A 82 -16.29 27.58 25.38
N PRO A 83 -15.35 27.79 24.43
CA PRO A 83 -15.27 27.00 23.21
C PRO A 83 -15.17 25.50 23.54
N GLU A 84 -15.69 24.64 22.65
CA GLU A 84 -15.69 23.19 22.87
C GLU A 84 -14.27 22.64 23.02
N VAL A 85 -13.32 23.16 22.25
CA VAL A 85 -11.91 22.75 22.31
C VAL A 85 -11.24 23.09 23.64
N ILE A 86 -11.67 24.17 24.30
CA ILE A 86 -11.20 24.55 25.64
C ILE A 86 -11.87 23.68 26.70
N SER A 87 -13.15 23.37 26.52
CA SER A 87 -13.93 22.55 27.45
C SER A 87 -13.42 21.10 27.51
N HIS A 88 -12.91 20.59 26.39
CA HIS A 88 -12.30 19.26 26.28
C HIS A 88 -10.77 19.33 26.19
N TYR A 89 -10.17 20.40 26.72
CA TYR A 89 -8.72 20.59 26.64
C TYR A 89 -7.99 19.47 27.37
N GLN A 90 -7.13 18.76 26.66
CA GLN A 90 -6.29 17.71 27.22
C GLN A 90 -4.85 18.23 27.38
N PRO A 91 -4.29 18.20 28.61
CA PRO A 91 -2.87 18.43 28.81
C PRO A 91 -2.04 17.43 27.99
N LEU A 92 -0.93 17.90 27.43
CA LEU A 92 -0.07 17.06 26.62
C LEU A 92 0.82 16.18 27.50
N SER A 93 1.14 15.02 26.96
CA SER A 93 2.13 14.09 27.49
C SER A 93 3.07 13.68 26.37
N LEU A 94 4.36 13.52 26.71
CA LEU A 94 5.35 13.00 25.77
C LEU A 94 5.38 11.49 25.85
N ALA A 95 5.44 10.85 24.69
CA ALA A 95 5.53 9.41 24.57
C ALA A 95 6.57 8.97 23.54
N GLU A 96 6.97 7.72 23.66
CA GLU A 96 7.78 7.02 22.67
C GLU A 96 6.92 5.94 22.01
N ALA A 97 7.18 5.67 20.73
CA ALA A 97 6.51 4.63 19.99
C ALA A 97 7.47 3.49 19.63
N GLU A 98 6.98 2.27 19.73
CA GLU A 98 7.61 1.07 19.20
C GLU A 98 6.96 0.69 17.88
N LEU A 99 7.72 0.72 16.78
CA LEU A 99 7.23 0.32 15.48
C LEU A 99 7.58 -1.15 15.24
N ILE A 100 6.57 -2.03 15.31
CA ILE A 100 6.70 -3.44 14.97
C ILE A 100 6.56 -3.56 13.45
N VAL A 101 7.70 -3.55 12.76
CA VAL A 101 7.78 -3.40 11.29
C VAL A 101 7.01 -4.50 10.57
N GLN A 102 7.25 -5.76 10.94
CA GLN A 102 6.59 -6.91 10.33
C GLN A 102 5.07 -6.87 10.50
N GLN A 103 4.58 -6.34 11.61
CA GLN A 103 3.14 -6.25 11.89
C GLN A 103 2.51 -4.95 11.39
N ARG A 104 3.27 -3.99 10.85
CA ARG A 104 2.77 -2.64 10.52
C ARG A 104 2.00 -2.04 11.69
N MET A 105 2.57 -2.14 12.88
CA MET A 105 1.92 -1.73 14.11
C MET A 105 2.83 -0.77 14.86
N ALA A 106 2.28 0.35 15.33
CA ALA A 106 2.98 1.21 16.28
C ALA A 106 2.29 1.14 17.64
N ARG A 107 3.06 0.85 18.68
CA ARG A 107 2.59 0.83 20.06
C ARG A 107 3.16 2.02 20.80
N ILE A 108 2.31 2.74 21.50
CA ILE A 108 2.66 3.95 22.22
C ILE A 108 2.26 3.74 23.67
N HIS A 109 3.21 4.00 24.56
CA HIS A 109 2.99 3.93 26.00
C HIS A 109 3.21 5.33 26.59
N ALA A 110 2.14 5.90 27.15
CA ALA A 110 2.12 7.22 27.76
C ALA A 110 1.51 7.11 29.16
N GLY A 111 2.33 6.84 30.17
CA GLY A 111 1.83 6.51 31.52
C GLY A 111 0.95 5.26 31.50
N ASP A 112 -0.28 5.38 31.98
CA ASP A 112 -1.28 4.30 32.01
C ASP A 112 -2.02 4.10 30.67
N THR A 113 -1.81 4.98 29.69
CA THR A 113 -2.46 4.92 28.39
C THR A 113 -1.61 4.12 27.39
N ALA A 114 -2.21 3.09 26.81
CA ALA A 114 -1.63 2.34 25.69
C ALA A 114 -2.42 2.61 24.41
N VAL A 115 -1.76 3.13 23.39
CA VAL A 115 -2.35 3.35 22.06
C VAL A 115 -1.70 2.43 21.05
N THR A 116 -2.51 1.76 20.24
CA THR A 116 -2.03 0.90 19.15
C THR A 116 -2.55 1.40 17.82
N PHE A 117 -1.63 1.72 16.92
CA PHE A 117 -1.92 1.96 15.51
C PHE A 117 -1.72 0.68 14.72
N SER A 118 -2.76 0.23 14.02
CA SER A 118 -2.69 -0.87 13.06
C SER A 118 -2.61 -0.34 11.63
N GLY A 119 -1.82 -0.99 10.76
CA GLY A 119 -1.71 -0.62 9.35
C GLY A 119 -0.73 0.52 9.08
N VAL A 120 0.26 0.72 9.95
CA VAL A 120 1.30 1.74 9.77
C VAL A 120 2.05 1.51 8.47
N HIS A 121 2.23 2.58 7.70
CA HIS A 121 2.93 2.57 6.42
C HIS A 121 4.45 2.43 6.62
N THR A 122 4.94 1.23 6.92
CA THR A 122 6.35 0.95 7.25
C THR A 122 7.33 1.18 6.09
N TRP A 123 6.84 1.45 4.89
CA TRP A 123 7.64 1.84 3.72
C TRP A 123 7.90 3.36 3.64
N LYS A 124 7.21 4.17 4.45
CA LYS A 124 7.44 5.62 4.52
C LYS A 124 8.67 5.95 5.38
N GLY A 125 9.15 7.19 5.23
CA GLY A 125 10.21 7.71 6.09
C GLY A 125 9.76 7.77 7.55
N MET A 126 10.68 7.55 8.49
CA MET A 126 10.37 7.58 9.95
C MET A 126 9.74 8.89 10.41
N TYR A 127 10.17 10.01 9.84
CA TYR A 127 9.56 11.32 10.09
C TYR A 127 8.10 11.36 9.65
N GLU A 128 7.77 10.82 8.47
CA GLU A 128 6.40 10.79 7.98
C GLU A 128 5.51 9.88 8.83
N ILE A 129 6.03 8.74 9.27
CA ILE A 129 5.33 7.84 10.19
C ILE A 129 5.04 8.57 11.52
N LEU A 130 6.04 9.26 12.09
CA LEU A 130 5.86 10.05 13.32
C LEU A 130 4.84 11.17 13.14
N ARG A 131 4.89 11.88 12.00
CA ARG A 131 3.94 12.94 11.66
C ARG A 131 2.51 12.39 11.57
N GLU A 132 2.29 11.29 10.84
CA GLU A 132 0.97 10.66 10.70
C GLU A 132 0.42 10.19 12.04
N ILE A 133 1.25 9.55 12.88
CA ILE A 133 0.86 9.14 14.23
C ILE A 133 0.41 10.35 15.07
N ASN A 134 1.20 11.43 15.08
CA ASN A 134 0.88 12.63 15.86
C ASN A 134 -0.35 13.38 15.32
N GLU A 135 -0.56 13.40 14.01
CA GLU A 135 -1.77 13.97 13.40
C GLU A 135 -3.02 13.21 13.83
N GLU A 136 -2.97 11.88 13.84
CA GLU A 136 -4.10 11.06 14.29
C GLU A 136 -4.34 11.17 15.80
N LEU A 137 -3.28 11.19 16.62
CA LEU A 137 -3.39 11.43 18.07
C LEU A 137 -4.01 12.79 18.39
N ALA A 138 -3.63 13.84 17.64
CA ALA A 138 -4.21 15.16 17.77
C ALA A 138 -5.69 15.17 17.31
N ARG A 139 -6.00 14.50 16.20
CA ARG A 139 -7.37 14.41 15.66
C ARG A 139 -8.36 13.80 16.66
N VAL A 140 -7.93 12.80 17.43
CA VAL A 140 -8.75 12.17 18.47
C VAL A 140 -8.61 12.83 19.84
N ASN A 141 -7.88 13.95 19.94
CA ASN A 141 -7.60 14.69 21.17
C ASN A 141 -7.03 13.80 22.28
N ALA A 142 -6.07 12.93 21.95
CA ALA A 142 -5.49 11.96 22.89
C ALA A 142 -4.61 12.60 23.99
N GLY A 143 -4.18 13.85 23.83
CA GLY A 143 -3.23 14.49 24.74
C GLY A 143 -1.83 13.84 24.73
N ILE A 144 -1.48 13.13 23.66
CA ILE A 144 -0.20 12.41 23.52
C ILE A 144 0.55 12.94 22.31
N VAL A 145 1.84 13.22 22.48
CA VAL A 145 2.76 13.55 21.39
C VAL A 145 3.94 12.58 21.41
N VAL A 146 4.11 11.86 20.30
CA VAL A 146 5.23 10.94 20.08
C VAL A 146 6.41 11.73 19.53
N TRP A 147 7.55 11.66 20.20
CA TRP A 147 8.79 12.33 19.75
C TRP A 147 9.87 11.37 19.28
N LYS A 148 9.70 10.07 19.54
CA LYS A 148 10.67 9.02 19.21
C LYS A 148 9.97 7.78 18.68
N ILE A 149 10.53 7.20 17.62
CA ILE A 149 10.13 5.90 17.09
C ILE A 149 11.31 4.95 17.14
N THR A 150 11.13 3.83 17.83
CA THR A 150 12.08 2.72 17.89
C THR A 150 11.55 1.55 17.06
N PRO A 151 12.14 1.24 15.89
CA PRO A 151 11.74 0.07 15.14
C PRO A 151 12.15 -1.20 15.87
N ARG A 152 11.22 -2.15 15.98
CA ARG A 152 11.47 -3.52 16.44
C ARG A 152 11.17 -4.47 15.30
N GLU A 153 12.10 -5.37 15.01
CA GLU A 153 11.78 -6.55 14.23
C GLU A 153 10.93 -7.49 15.10
N GLY A 154 9.85 -8.00 14.53
CA GLY A 154 8.94 -8.88 15.27
C GLY A 154 9.69 -10.12 15.75
N SER A 155 9.37 -10.58 16.96
CA SER A 155 9.93 -11.80 17.54
C SER A 155 9.39 -13.02 16.79
N GLY A 156 9.99 -13.39 15.65
CA GLY A 156 9.80 -14.67 14.96
C GLY A 156 8.36 -15.06 14.59
N GLN A 157 7.38 -14.18 14.76
CA GLN A 157 6.01 -14.42 14.30
C GLN A 157 6.04 -14.32 12.78
N GLU A 158 5.55 -15.35 12.11
CA GLU A 158 5.42 -15.32 10.66
C GLU A 158 4.75 -13.99 10.27
N PRO A 159 5.35 -13.23 9.34
CA PRO A 159 4.71 -12.03 8.84
C PRO A 159 3.31 -12.44 8.40
N ALA A 160 2.29 -11.71 8.86
CA ALA A 160 0.90 -11.99 8.47
C ALA A 160 0.87 -12.27 6.97
N LYS A 161 0.22 -13.37 6.53
CA LYS A 161 0.12 -13.80 5.13
C LYS A 161 -0.52 -12.70 4.25
N ARG A 162 0.27 -11.69 3.92
CA ARG A 162 -0.11 -10.49 3.19
C ARG A 162 0.21 -10.70 1.72
N LEU A 163 -0.62 -10.09 0.87
CA LEU A 163 -0.38 -10.05 -0.56
C LEU A 163 0.85 -9.21 -0.90
N PHE A 164 1.08 -8.12 -0.15
CA PHE A 164 2.21 -7.22 -0.35
C PHE A 164 2.96 -6.97 0.95
N THR A 165 4.29 -7.01 0.88
CA THR A 165 5.19 -6.67 1.98
C THR A 165 5.32 -5.16 2.18
N GLY A 166 5.13 -4.36 1.11
CA GLY A 166 5.11 -2.89 1.11
C GLY A 166 3.73 -2.29 0.84
N ALA A 167 3.70 -1.07 0.26
CA ALA A 167 2.47 -0.42 -0.13
C ALA A 167 1.63 -1.31 -1.03
N VAL A 168 0.31 -1.29 -0.84
CA VAL A 168 -0.60 -1.95 -1.78
C VAL A 168 -0.54 -1.15 -3.09
N PRO A 169 -0.14 -1.77 -4.21
CA PRO A 169 -0.11 -1.07 -5.49
C PRO A 169 -1.51 -0.57 -5.85
N ARG A 170 -1.57 0.51 -6.62
CA ARG A 170 -2.83 1.13 -7.03
C ARG A 170 -2.86 1.20 -8.54
N LEU A 171 -3.90 0.65 -9.15
CA LEU A 171 -4.14 0.81 -10.57
C LEU A 171 -5.05 2.01 -10.77
N ARG A 172 -4.68 2.92 -11.65
CA ARG A 172 -5.50 4.07 -12.01
C ARG A 172 -5.58 4.29 -13.51
N ASN A 173 -6.68 4.90 -13.91
CA ASN A 173 -6.78 5.63 -15.18
C ASN A 173 -6.97 7.12 -14.86
N GLY A 174 -7.34 7.93 -15.86
CA GLY A 174 -7.57 9.36 -15.67
C GLY A 174 -8.81 9.74 -14.84
N GLN A 175 -9.60 8.77 -14.37
CA GLN A 175 -10.92 9.00 -13.74
C GLN A 175 -11.15 8.20 -12.45
N ALA A 176 -10.45 7.10 -12.26
CA ALA A 176 -10.70 6.10 -11.23
C ALA A 176 -9.42 5.42 -10.76
N MET A 177 -9.49 4.84 -9.56
CA MET A 177 -8.40 4.11 -8.92
C MET A 177 -8.97 2.86 -8.22
N GLY A 178 -8.22 1.77 -8.25
CA GLY A 178 -8.48 0.54 -7.51
C GLY A 178 -7.21 0.06 -6.81
N HIS A 179 -7.38 -0.65 -5.70
CA HIS A 179 -6.27 -1.26 -4.97
C HIS A 179 -5.97 -2.64 -5.55
N VAL A 180 -4.72 -2.89 -5.87
CA VAL A 180 -4.30 -4.15 -6.50
C VAL A 180 -4.27 -5.27 -5.46
N THR A 181 -4.82 -6.43 -5.79
CA THR A 181 -4.70 -7.68 -5.01
C THR A 181 -3.67 -8.62 -5.60
N GLY A 182 -3.44 -8.56 -6.91
CA GLY A 182 -2.25 -9.07 -7.57
C GLY A 182 -2.18 -8.70 -9.04
N TYR A 183 -1.04 -8.96 -9.66
CA TYR A 183 -0.76 -8.57 -11.03
C TYR A 183 0.21 -9.53 -11.71
N ALA A 184 0.16 -9.56 -13.05
CA ALA A 184 1.21 -10.13 -13.90
C ALA A 184 1.31 -9.36 -15.22
N PHE A 185 2.51 -8.92 -15.58
CA PHE A 185 2.81 -8.31 -16.88
C PHE A 185 4.20 -8.72 -17.37
N ASP A 186 4.40 -8.74 -18.69
CA ASP A 186 5.69 -9.09 -19.29
C ASP A 186 6.65 -7.88 -19.38
N ASP A 187 7.84 -8.08 -19.94
CA ASP A 187 8.84 -7.00 -20.06
C ASP A 187 8.44 -5.90 -21.06
N ASP A 188 7.50 -6.19 -21.97
CA ASP A 188 6.89 -5.22 -22.88
C ASP A 188 5.73 -4.44 -22.21
N HIS A 189 5.52 -4.68 -20.91
CA HIS A 189 4.42 -4.17 -20.11
C HIS A 189 3.02 -4.62 -20.58
N ALA A 190 2.95 -5.69 -21.37
CA ALA A 190 1.68 -6.32 -21.73
C ALA A 190 1.07 -6.96 -20.48
N LEU A 191 -0.16 -6.57 -20.18
CA LEU A 191 -0.87 -7.04 -18.99
C LEU A 191 -1.47 -8.43 -19.24
N ALA A 192 -1.17 -9.40 -18.39
CA ALA A 192 -1.81 -10.72 -18.44
C ALA A 192 -2.81 -10.93 -17.31
N TYR A 193 -2.58 -10.31 -16.15
CA TYR A 193 -3.46 -10.45 -14.99
C TYR A 193 -3.50 -9.20 -14.13
N MET A 194 -4.70 -8.89 -13.62
CA MET A 194 -4.93 -7.83 -12.66
C MET A 194 -6.09 -8.16 -11.72
N GLY A 195 -5.80 -8.32 -10.44
CA GLY A 195 -6.77 -8.36 -9.34
C GLY A 195 -6.94 -6.99 -8.71
N LEU A 196 -8.18 -6.53 -8.49
CA LEU A 196 -8.51 -5.20 -7.97
C LEU A 196 -9.61 -5.24 -6.91
N VAL A 197 -9.46 -4.43 -5.87
CA VAL A 197 -10.51 -4.12 -4.91
C VAL A 197 -10.81 -2.62 -4.93
N GLY A 198 -12.09 -2.27 -4.93
CA GLY A 198 -12.53 -0.89 -4.91
C GLY A 198 -14.04 -0.73 -5.04
N TYR A 199 -14.51 0.51 -5.09
CA TYR A 199 -15.91 0.80 -5.37
C TYR A 199 -16.31 0.31 -6.76
N LYS A 200 -17.53 -0.21 -6.90
CA LYS A 200 -18.03 -0.77 -8.17
C LYS A 200 -17.85 0.18 -9.35
N THR A 201 -18.19 1.46 -9.17
CA THR A 201 -18.06 2.49 -10.22
C THR A 201 -16.61 2.72 -10.64
N SER A 202 -15.67 2.71 -9.69
CA SER A 202 -14.24 2.83 -9.98
C SER A 202 -13.72 1.61 -10.75
N LEU A 203 -14.10 0.41 -10.34
CA LEU A 203 -13.69 -0.82 -11.02
C LEU A 203 -14.29 -0.93 -12.43
N GLU A 204 -15.53 -0.50 -12.65
CA GLU A 204 -16.14 -0.45 -13.99
C GLU A 204 -15.40 0.53 -14.91
N SER A 205 -14.95 1.67 -14.40
CA SER A 205 -14.12 2.61 -15.18
C SER A 205 -12.79 1.97 -15.60
N LEU A 206 -12.12 1.26 -14.68
CA LEU A 206 -10.88 0.54 -14.96
C LEU A 206 -11.12 -0.60 -15.96
N ARG A 207 -12.19 -1.38 -15.79
CA ARG A 207 -12.62 -2.42 -16.73
C ARG A 207 -12.80 -1.87 -18.14
N ILE A 208 -13.52 -0.76 -18.32
CA ILE A 208 -13.72 -0.17 -19.65
C ILE A 208 -12.37 0.22 -20.26
N THR A 209 -11.44 0.72 -19.45
CA THR A 209 -10.09 1.08 -19.91
C THR A 209 -9.32 -0.16 -20.38
N LEU A 210 -9.36 -1.25 -19.60
CA LEU A 210 -8.80 -2.56 -19.96
C LEU A 210 -9.38 -3.09 -21.28
N MET A 211 -10.71 -3.15 -21.37
CA MET A 211 -11.43 -3.71 -22.53
C MET A 211 -11.29 -2.87 -23.81
N THR A 212 -10.88 -1.60 -23.69
CA THR A 212 -10.63 -0.72 -24.84
C THR A 212 -9.16 -0.67 -25.24
N GLY A 213 -8.30 -1.50 -24.62
CA GLY A 213 -6.86 -1.55 -24.93
C GLY A 213 -6.10 -0.29 -24.55
N LYS A 214 -6.66 0.53 -23.64
CA LYS A 214 -6.03 1.79 -23.21
C LYS A 214 -5.06 1.54 -22.07
N SER A 215 -3.94 2.25 -22.08
CA SER A 215 -2.93 2.13 -21.05
C SER A 215 -3.44 2.55 -19.67
N LEU A 216 -2.93 1.86 -18.66
CA LEU A 216 -3.23 2.09 -17.23
C LEU A 216 -1.94 2.38 -16.49
N GLN A 217 -2.03 3.12 -15.39
CA GLN A 217 -0.88 3.39 -14.52
C GLN A 217 -1.01 2.59 -13.24
N MET A 218 -0.03 1.74 -12.96
CA MET A 218 0.13 1.10 -11.67
C MET A 218 1.15 1.87 -10.85
N ILE A 219 0.70 2.44 -9.74
CA ILE A 219 1.54 3.16 -8.79
C ILE A 219 2.00 2.17 -7.72
N GLN A 220 3.30 2.06 -7.55
CA GLN A 220 3.91 1.23 -6.52
C GLN A 220 4.91 2.04 -5.70
N ASP A 221 4.46 2.50 -4.52
CA ASP A 221 5.29 3.33 -3.64
C ASP A 221 6.61 2.61 -3.31
N GLY A 222 7.74 3.27 -3.59
CA GLY A 222 9.08 2.75 -3.32
C GLY A 222 9.68 1.84 -4.40
N VAL A 223 8.93 1.49 -5.45
CA VAL A 223 9.44 0.73 -6.61
C VAL A 223 9.44 1.59 -7.86
N GLY A 224 8.34 2.30 -8.12
CA GLY A 224 8.15 3.13 -9.30
C GLY A 224 6.76 2.96 -9.90
N ASP A 225 6.42 3.84 -10.84
CA ASP A 225 5.16 3.76 -11.57
C ASP A 225 5.35 2.95 -12.85
N HIS A 226 4.42 2.04 -13.13
CA HIS A 226 4.42 1.21 -14.33
C HIS A 226 3.26 1.59 -15.25
N THR A 227 3.54 1.77 -16.53
CA THR A 227 2.50 1.92 -17.55
C THR A 227 2.20 0.53 -18.10
N LEU A 228 0.97 0.04 -17.87
CA LEU A 228 0.53 -1.27 -18.29
C LEU A 228 -0.29 -1.16 -19.57
N ILE A 229 -0.06 -2.06 -20.51
CA ILE A 229 -0.66 -2.05 -21.85
C ILE A 229 -1.59 -3.27 -21.96
N PRO A 230 -2.92 -3.06 -21.96
CA PRO A 230 -3.85 -4.14 -22.20
C PRO A 230 -3.85 -4.47 -23.70
N THR A 231 -3.34 -5.64 -24.06
CA THR A 231 -3.17 -6.06 -25.47
C THR A 231 -4.23 -7.04 -25.95
N ASP A 232 -5.12 -7.50 -25.06
CA ASP A 232 -5.93 -8.70 -25.29
C ASP A 232 -7.37 -8.55 -24.75
N LYS A 233 -8.21 -9.54 -25.03
CA LYS A 233 -9.50 -9.75 -24.37
C LYS A 233 -9.26 -10.33 -22.97
N TYR A 234 -10.02 -9.84 -21.99
CA TYR A 234 -9.91 -10.29 -20.61
C TYR A 234 -11.17 -11.04 -20.18
N GLU A 235 -10.97 -12.23 -19.65
CA GLU A 235 -11.95 -12.91 -18.81
C GLU A 235 -12.04 -12.18 -17.47
N GLN A 236 -13.23 -12.14 -16.88
CA GLN A 236 -13.49 -11.35 -15.69
C GLN A 236 -14.32 -12.10 -14.65
N ALA A 237 -13.95 -11.94 -13.38
CA ALA A 237 -14.71 -12.42 -12.24
C ALA A 237 -14.96 -11.26 -11.27
N TRP A 238 -16.16 -11.21 -10.70
CA TRP A 238 -16.59 -10.15 -9.77
C TRP A 238 -17.18 -10.77 -8.52
N GLN A 239 -16.73 -10.31 -7.36
CA GLN A 239 -17.23 -10.72 -6.06
C GLN A 239 -17.53 -9.50 -5.21
N ALA A 240 -18.75 -9.41 -4.68
CA ALA A 240 -19.10 -8.37 -3.72
C ALA A 240 -18.37 -8.60 -2.39
N MET A 241 -17.80 -7.55 -1.81
CA MET A 241 -17.18 -7.61 -0.49
C MET A 241 -18.26 -7.56 0.60
N PRO A 242 -18.00 -8.08 1.81
CA PRO A 242 -18.97 -8.06 2.92
C PRO A 242 -19.48 -6.66 3.29
N GLU A 243 -18.70 -5.63 2.98
CA GLU A 243 -19.02 -4.23 3.27
C GLU A 243 -20.00 -3.61 2.25
N TYR A 244 -20.48 -4.39 1.27
CA TYR A 244 -21.45 -4.09 0.19
C TYR A 244 -21.12 -2.91 -0.76
N THR A 245 -20.26 -1.97 -0.36
CA THR A 245 -19.87 -0.84 -1.21
C THR A 245 -18.70 -1.16 -2.14
N SER A 246 -17.92 -2.17 -1.78
CA SER A 246 -16.69 -2.56 -2.49
C SER A 246 -16.87 -3.91 -3.18
N HIS A 247 -16.15 -4.11 -4.28
CA HIS A 247 -16.08 -5.37 -5.00
C HIS A 247 -14.62 -5.76 -5.17
N HIS A 248 -14.37 -7.06 -5.27
CA HIS A 248 -13.14 -7.62 -5.82
C HIS A 248 -13.43 -8.02 -7.26
N ALA A 249 -12.63 -7.51 -8.19
CA ALA A 249 -12.65 -7.91 -9.59
C ALA A 249 -11.30 -8.53 -9.97
N ALA A 250 -11.32 -9.57 -10.80
CA ALA A 250 -10.14 -10.14 -11.42
C ALA A 250 -10.28 -10.07 -12.94
N PHE A 251 -9.21 -9.68 -13.62
CA PHE A 251 -9.11 -9.63 -15.07
C PHE A 251 -7.94 -10.51 -15.50
N VAL A 252 -8.21 -11.51 -16.32
CA VAL A 252 -7.22 -12.48 -16.80
C VAL A 252 -7.25 -12.48 -18.33
N SER A 253 -6.10 -12.26 -18.95
CA SER A 253 -5.95 -12.33 -20.41
C SER A 253 -6.41 -13.70 -20.93
N ARG A 254 -7.05 -13.71 -22.10
CA ARG A 254 -7.45 -14.98 -22.74
C ARG A 254 -6.24 -15.86 -23.03
N LEU A 255 -5.09 -15.26 -23.36
CA LEU A 255 -3.82 -15.96 -23.60
C LEU A 255 -3.26 -16.65 -22.35
N ALA A 256 -3.78 -16.30 -21.16
CA ALA A 256 -3.48 -17.02 -19.91
C ALA A 256 -4.50 -18.12 -19.57
N THR A 257 -5.61 -18.22 -20.33
CA THR A 257 -6.75 -19.07 -19.99
C THR A 257 -6.75 -20.36 -20.84
N PRO A 258 -6.89 -21.55 -20.24
CA PRO A 258 -6.97 -22.81 -20.99
C PRO A 258 -8.16 -22.84 -21.97
N GLY A 259 -7.96 -23.34 -23.18
CA GLY A 259 -8.98 -23.50 -24.22
C GLY A 259 -9.39 -22.19 -24.92
N LYS A 260 -8.61 -21.12 -24.74
CA LYS A 260 -8.90 -19.77 -25.30
C LYS A 260 -7.84 -19.29 -26.29
N TRP A 261 -6.94 -20.19 -26.66
CA TRP A 261 -5.92 -19.96 -27.67
C TRP A 261 -6.53 -19.98 -29.08
N GLU A 262 -5.98 -19.14 -29.96
CA GLU A 262 -6.30 -19.02 -31.38
C GLU A 262 -5.01 -19.23 -32.19
N PRO A 263 -5.05 -19.86 -33.39
CA PRO A 263 -3.84 -20.11 -34.21
C PRO A 263 -2.98 -18.89 -34.53
N GLU A 264 -3.57 -17.71 -34.52
CA GLU A 264 -2.89 -16.44 -34.77
C GLU A 264 -2.18 -15.87 -33.53
N ASP A 265 -2.33 -16.51 -32.36
CA ASP A 265 -1.70 -16.05 -31.13
C ASP A 265 -0.21 -16.29 -31.15
N LEU A 266 0.53 -15.21 -30.90
CA LEU A 266 1.99 -15.22 -30.94
C LEU A 266 2.60 -15.64 -29.60
N VAL A 267 1.82 -15.55 -28.53
CA VAL A 267 2.28 -15.79 -27.15
C VAL A 267 1.21 -16.47 -26.32
N ALA A 268 1.63 -17.19 -25.29
CA ALA A 268 0.76 -17.68 -24.23
C ALA A 268 1.31 -17.29 -22.86
N TYR A 269 0.43 -17.10 -21.89
CA TYR A 269 0.82 -16.77 -20.52
C TYR A 269 0.52 -17.93 -19.57
N LEU A 270 1.42 -18.11 -18.61
CA LEU A 270 1.27 -19.04 -17.49
C LEU A 270 1.21 -18.21 -16.21
N LEU A 271 0.22 -18.48 -15.36
CA LEU A 271 0.01 -17.76 -14.11
C LEU A 271 -0.20 -18.76 -12.97
N VAL A 272 0.55 -18.59 -11.88
CA VAL A 272 0.42 -19.41 -10.68
C VAL A 272 0.06 -18.54 -9.50
N PHE A 273 -1.11 -18.81 -8.92
CA PHE A 273 -1.66 -18.05 -7.82
C PHE A 273 -1.24 -18.61 -6.45
N ARG A 274 -1.47 -17.82 -5.41
CA ARG A 274 -1.24 -18.20 -4.03
C ARG A 274 -2.02 -19.46 -3.66
N ASP A 275 -1.55 -20.15 -2.63
CA ASP A 275 -2.15 -21.36 -2.05
C ASP A 275 -1.90 -22.66 -2.83
N VAL A 276 -1.15 -22.58 -3.94
CA VAL A 276 -0.50 -23.75 -4.59
C VAL A 276 0.67 -24.24 -3.72
N SER A 277 0.72 -25.55 -3.45
CA SER A 277 1.73 -26.16 -2.57
C SER A 277 3.13 -26.16 -3.14
N ASP A 278 3.26 -26.42 -4.45
CA ASP A 278 4.53 -26.31 -5.20
C ASP A 278 4.31 -25.44 -6.45
N PRO A 279 4.50 -24.11 -6.32
CA PRO A 279 4.28 -23.19 -7.42
C PRO A 279 5.18 -23.47 -8.64
N SER A 280 6.40 -23.98 -8.43
CA SER A 280 7.34 -24.27 -9.50
C SER A 280 6.93 -25.49 -10.30
N ALA A 281 6.53 -26.58 -9.63
CA ALA A 281 5.99 -27.75 -10.30
C ALA A 281 4.70 -27.41 -11.06
N GLU A 282 3.83 -26.58 -10.49
CA GLU A 282 2.60 -26.13 -11.16
C GLU A 282 2.90 -25.30 -12.40
N LEU A 283 3.90 -24.41 -12.36
CA LEU A 283 4.30 -23.62 -13.53
C LEU A 283 4.77 -24.52 -14.68
N ILE A 284 5.58 -25.54 -14.38
CA ILE A 284 6.08 -26.52 -15.37
C ILE A 284 4.94 -27.39 -15.93
N ARG A 285 3.97 -27.75 -15.07
CA ARG A 285 2.77 -28.46 -15.49
C ARG A 285 1.95 -27.62 -16.47
N LEU A 286 1.67 -26.36 -16.11
CA LEU A 286 0.94 -25.42 -16.97
C LEU A 286 1.67 -25.16 -18.29
N PHE A 287 2.99 -25.06 -18.26
CA PHE A 287 3.82 -24.94 -19.47
C PHE A 287 3.58 -26.10 -20.43
N THR A 288 3.67 -27.33 -19.93
CA THR A 288 3.51 -28.55 -20.74
C THR A 288 2.11 -28.63 -21.34
N GLU A 289 1.08 -28.38 -20.53
CA GLU A 289 -0.30 -28.37 -21.01
C GLU A 289 -0.54 -27.28 -22.06
N ARG A 290 0.08 -26.11 -21.89
CA ARG A 290 -0.05 -25.02 -22.85
C ARG A 290 0.62 -25.32 -24.19
N LEU A 291 1.79 -25.97 -24.17
CA LEU A 291 2.44 -26.38 -25.41
C LEU A 291 1.63 -27.45 -26.15
N LYS A 292 1.05 -28.43 -25.44
CA LYS A 292 0.15 -29.41 -26.06
C LYS A 292 -1.09 -28.79 -26.68
N GLU A 293 -1.57 -27.70 -26.11
CA GLU A 293 -2.74 -26.96 -26.62
C GLU A 293 -2.37 -26.10 -27.83
N ALA A 294 -1.28 -25.35 -27.76
CA ALA A 294 -0.93 -24.30 -28.72
C ALA A 294 -0.05 -24.80 -29.88
N LEU A 295 0.70 -25.88 -29.70
CA LEU A 295 1.58 -26.44 -30.73
C LEU A 295 0.99 -27.71 -31.31
N GLU A 296 1.04 -27.84 -32.64
CA GLU A 296 0.67 -29.06 -33.36
C GLU A 296 1.78 -30.14 -33.29
N ILE A 297 2.46 -30.26 -32.14
CA ILE A 297 3.58 -31.18 -31.92
C ILE A 297 3.27 -32.04 -30.68
N PRO A 298 3.46 -33.37 -30.75
CA PRO A 298 3.22 -34.23 -29.59
C PRO A 298 4.26 -33.96 -28.49
N ILE A 299 3.83 -33.39 -27.36
CA ILE A 299 4.66 -33.16 -26.17
C ILE A 299 4.34 -34.20 -25.10
N LEU A 300 5.36 -34.93 -24.62
CA LEU A 300 5.22 -35.91 -23.54
C LEU A 300 5.47 -35.26 -22.17
N ASP A 301 4.72 -35.70 -21.15
CA ASP A 301 4.87 -35.19 -19.77
C ASP A 301 6.27 -35.43 -19.19
N ALA A 302 6.91 -36.53 -19.59
CA ALA A 302 8.28 -36.85 -19.17
C ALA A 302 9.31 -35.81 -19.64
N TRP A 303 8.99 -35.01 -20.67
CA TRP A 303 9.90 -33.98 -21.20
C TRP A 303 9.79 -32.64 -20.45
N ALA A 304 8.77 -32.47 -19.61
CA ALA A 304 8.37 -31.18 -19.06
C ALA A 304 9.52 -30.39 -18.42
N SER A 305 10.30 -31.02 -17.53
CA SER A 305 11.38 -30.34 -16.81
C SER A 305 12.56 -29.96 -17.71
N VAL A 306 12.98 -30.88 -18.60
CA VAL A 306 14.07 -30.64 -19.54
C VAL A 306 13.68 -29.56 -20.54
N LEU A 307 12.46 -29.65 -21.10
CA LEU A 307 11.98 -28.70 -22.08
C LEU A 307 11.81 -27.31 -21.48
N TRP A 308 11.36 -27.20 -20.22
CA TRP A 308 11.29 -25.94 -19.50
C TRP A 308 12.66 -25.27 -19.36
N GLU A 309 13.68 -26.02 -18.93
CA GLU A 309 15.05 -25.52 -18.75
C GLU A 309 15.62 -25.03 -20.08
N GLN A 310 15.56 -25.85 -21.12
CA GLN A 310 16.09 -25.52 -22.45
C GLN A 310 15.33 -24.37 -23.12
N ALA A 311 14.01 -24.33 -23.00
CA ALA A 311 13.20 -23.23 -23.52
C ALA A 311 13.48 -21.91 -22.76
N SER A 312 13.80 -21.97 -21.47
CA SER A 312 14.20 -20.80 -20.68
C SER A 312 15.58 -20.29 -21.12
N ASP A 313 16.54 -21.18 -21.34
CA ASP A 313 17.89 -20.84 -21.82
C ASP A 313 17.88 -20.21 -23.21
N CYS A 314 17.02 -20.73 -24.10
CA CYS A 314 16.79 -20.16 -25.43
C CYS A 314 15.87 -18.93 -25.43
N LYS A 315 15.37 -18.48 -24.27
CA LYS A 315 14.41 -17.37 -24.09
C LYS A 315 13.06 -17.55 -24.80
N TYR A 316 12.69 -18.77 -25.15
CA TYR A 316 11.35 -19.13 -25.64
C TYR A 316 10.33 -19.02 -24.51
N VAL A 317 10.80 -19.14 -23.26
CA VAL A 317 10.03 -18.85 -22.06
C VAL A 317 10.71 -17.72 -21.29
N GLN A 318 9.92 -16.72 -20.90
CA GLN A 318 10.40 -15.54 -20.19
C GLN A 318 9.61 -15.34 -18.91
N LYS A 319 10.31 -15.01 -17.81
CA LYS A 319 9.67 -14.75 -16.52
C LYS A 319 8.91 -13.42 -16.58
N MET A 320 7.73 -13.39 -15.95
CA MET A 320 6.92 -12.18 -15.86
C MET A 320 7.14 -11.41 -14.56
N ASN A 321 6.80 -10.12 -14.59
CA ASN A 321 6.69 -9.28 -13.41
C ASN A 321 5.37 -9.58 -12.70
N VAL A 322 5.44 -10.19 -11.51
CA VAL A 322 4.28 -10.62 -10.74
C VAL A 322 4.27 -10.03 -9.33
N GLY A 323 3.10 -10.02 -8.70
CA GLY A 323 2.96 -9.67 -7.28
C GLY A 323 1.56 -9.90 -6.74
N GLY A 324 1.43 -9.87 -5.42
CA GLY A 324 0.17 -10.04 -4.73
C GLY A 324 -0.25 -11.49 -4.60
N ASP A 325 -1.45 -11.82 -5.08
CA ASP A 325 -1.95 -13.20 -5.16
C ASP A 325 -1.40 -13.99 -6.36
N CYS A 326 -0.80 -13.35 -7.36
CA CYS A 326 -0.03 -14.01 -8.41
C CYS A 326 1.44 -14.14 -7.97
N THR A 327 1.91 -15.39 -7.86
CA THR A 327 3.21 -15.72 -7.25
C THR A 327 4.28 -16.06 -8.26
N LEU A 328 3.90 -16.67 -9.39
CA LEU A 328 4.79 -16.90 -10.54
C LEU A 328 4.02 -16.62 -11.83
N GLY A 329 4.75 -16.20 -12.86
CA GLY A 329 4.21 -16.06 -14.19
C GLY A 329 5.30 -16.18 -15.25
N ALA A 330 4.91 -16.68 -16.42
CA ALA A 330 5.80 -16.81 -17.57
C ALA A 330 5.07 -16.54 -18.88
N LYS A 331 5.80 -15.97 -19.84
CA LYS A 331 5.39 -15.77 -21.24
C LYS A 331 6.06 -16.85 -22.08
N ILE A 332 5.29 -17.54 -22.89
CA ILE A 332 5.76 -18.48 -23.92
C ILE A 332 5.70 -17.75 -25.25
N ASP A 333 6.82 -17.76 -25.98
CA ASP A 333 6.88 -17.34 -27.38
C ASP A 333 6.44 -18.52 -28.27
N LEU A 334 5.27 -18.41 -28.88
CA LEU A 334 4.73 -19.45 -29.75
C LEU A 334 5.30 -19.37 -31.18
N GLN A 335 5.99 -18.28 -31.53
CA GLN A 335 6.63 -18.11 -32.84
C GLN A 335 8.05 -18.65 -32.90
N ALA A 336 8.61 -19.03 -31.75
CA ALA A 336 9.93 -19.62 -31.66
C ALA A 336 10.02 -20.97 -32.41
N ASP A 337 11.23 -21.38 -32.81
CA ASP A 337 11.43 -22.65 -33.52
C ASP A 337 11.40 -23.84 -32.56
N TRP A 338 10.19 -24.21 -32.12
CA TRP A 338 9.95 -25.34 -31.24
C TRP A 338 10.29 -26.68 -31.90
N GLN A 339 10.18 -26.78 -33.23
CA GLN A 339 10.51 -28.00 -33.96
C GLN A 339 12.02 -28.25 -33.97
N GLU A 340 12.82 -27.21 -34.23
CA GLU A 340 14.29 -27.30 -34.16
C GLU A 340 14.75 -27.65 -32.75
N LEU A 341 14.19 -26.99 -31.71
CA LEU A 341 14.51 -27.28 -30.32
C LEU A 341 14.27 -28.76 -29.98
N LEU A 342 13.08 -29.27 -30.28
CA LEU A 342 12.73 -30.68 -29.99
C LEU A 342 13.58 -31.65 -30.82
N SER A 343 13.87 -31.32 -32.08
CA SER A 343 14.72 -32.15 -32.95
C SER A 343 16.13 -32.29 -32.39
N ASN A 344 16.70 -31.18 -31.90
CA ASN A 344 18.03 -31.17 -31.29
C ASN A 344 18.05 -31.99 -29.99
N LEU A 345 17.07 -31.79 -29.11
CA LEU A 345 16.98 -32.55 -27.84
C LEU A 345 16.81 -34.06 -28.05
N LEU A 346 16.06 -34.46 -29.08
CA LEU A 346 15.93 -35.87 -29.49
C LEU A 346 17.24 -36.43 -30.06
N ALA A 347 17.92 -35.66 -30.92
CA ALA A 347 19.19 -36.06 -31.53
C ALA A 347 20.29 -36.25 -30.47
N GLU A 348 20.32 -35.38 -29.47
CA GLU A 348 21.23 -35.43 -28.32
C GLU A 348 20.84 -36.48 -27.27
N LYS A 349 19.67 -37.12 -27.43
CA LYS A 349 19.10 -38.11 -26.49
C LYS A 349 18.87 -37.55 -25.08
N VAL A 350 18.65 -36.24 -24.97
CA VAL A 350 18.25 -35.59 -23.72
C VAL A 350 16.79 -35.90 -23.41
N ILE A 351 15.97 -36.06 -24.45
CA ILE A 351 14.59 -36.55 -24.38
C ILE A 351 14.43 -37.81 -25.25
N ALA A 352 13.44 -38.65 -24.93
CA ALA A 352 13.16 -39.89 -25.65
C ALA A 352 11.66 -40.05 -25.96
N LEU A 353 11.34 -40.72 -27.08
CA LEU A 353 9.96 -41.01 -27.51
C LEU A 353 9.30 -42.16 -26.73
N THR A 354 10.04 -42.84 -25.86
CA THR A 354 9.54 -43.90 -24.98
C THR A 354 9.61 -43.43 -23.53
N ALA A 355 8.50 -43.55 -22.81
CA ALA A 355 8.40 -43.28 -21.38
C ALA A 355 9.29 -44.21 -20.54
#